data_AF-A0A1X4H7K5-F1
#
_entry.id   AF-A0A1X4H7K5-F1
#
_cell.length_a   1.000
_cell.length_b   1.000
_cell.length_c   1.000
_cell.angle_alpha   90.00
_cell.angle_beta   90.00
_cell.angle_gamma   90.00
#
_symmetry.space_group_name_H-M   'P 1'
#
loop_
_entity.id
_entity.type
_entity.pdbx_description
1 polymer ?
#
loop_
_entity_poly.entity_id
_entity_poly.type
_entity_poly.pdbx_seq_one_letter_code
_entity_poly.pdbx_strand_id
1 'polypeptide(L)'
;MDRTDLTPDPNELLEAALTDPESFDAARTARVVAQLEHDDEEVQRAASWALRFVSAETPELVNACAGRFRRALRDPAARSVALRTLAVLDDHNQEAVAEIIDGAVEAGLIDESLAIRTVAGYQPPEFESGGSVIADEGDEAISPTEPAVAAGREESTGSADGEDASPTPGHPPNEPPAKPPRLDRSLTEHRSREAAEAAGDSDAERIQFATSGREFTATCRRGVIASGMHDDAFRDAIERWRRIDDHDAVARVVDAGTRPVPWLVSERGALGLLTERETPVSPAEARWILLQIADAVQYAHAAGVLHGAMWPGVITAVNAVEDPDAWAFPRVSDWGLREVFGPETTFSEILLC
;
A
#
# COMPACT_ATOMS: atom_id res chain seq x y z
N MET A 1 -32.48 -35.01 7.40
CA MET A 1 -32.27 -34.51 6.02
C MET A 1 -31.04 -33.63 6.13
N ASP A 2 -29.92 -34.22 5.77
CA ASP A 2 -28.57 -33.71 5.97
C ASP A 2 -28.36 -32.57 4.97
N ARG A 3 -28.35 -31.33 5.46
CA ARG A 3 -28.10 -30.15 4.64
C ARG A 3 -26.59 -29.96 4.73
N THR A 4 -25.88 -30.55 3.77
CA THR A 4 -24.43 -30.48 3.59
C THR A 4 -23.89 -29.11 3.99
N ASP A 5 -23.00 -29.10 4.99
CA ASP A 5 -22.04 -28.05 5.30
C ASP A 5 -21.12 -27.83 4.09
N LEU A 6 -21.66 -27.27 3.01
CA LEU A 6 -20.85 -26.75 1.92
C LEU A 6 -20.34 -25.38 2.38
N THR A 7 -19.05 -25.34 2.71
CA THR A 7 -18.30 -24.09 2.84
C THR A 7 -18.62 -23.21 1.61
N PRO A 8 -19.03 -21.96 1.80
CA PRO A 8 -19.29 -21.06 0.68
C PRO A 8 -18.02 -20.94 -0.17
N ASP A 9 -18.16 -21.02 -1.50
CA ASP A 9 -17.02 -20.79 -2.40
C ASP A 9 -16.63 -19.30 -2.33
N PRO A 10 -15.39 -18.96 -1.90
CA PRO A 10 -14.92 -17.58 -1.85
C PRO A 10 -15.00 -16.88 -3.21
N ASN A 11 -14.75 -17.61 -4.31
CA ASN A 11 -14.74 -17.04 -5.66
C ASN A 11 -16.15 -16.68 -6.11
N GLU A 12 -17.14 -17.56 -5.91
CA GLU A 12 -18.54 -17.25 -6.25
C GLU A 12 -19.06 -16.04 -5.48
N LEU A 13 -18.68 -15.92 -4.19
CA LEU A 13 -19.07 -14.81 -3.35
C LEU A 13 -18.49 -13.48 -3.85
N LEU A 14 -17.23 -13.50 -4.29
CA LEU A 14 -16.53 -12.32 -4.77
C LEU A 14 -16.94 -11.94 -6.20
N GLU A 15 -17.06 -12.92 -7.10
CA GLU A 15 -17.44 -12.73 -8.50
C GLU A 15 -18.80 -12.05 -8.61
N ALA A 16 -19.80 -12.52 -7.84
CA ALA A 16 -21.11 -11.90 -7.84
C ALA A 16 -21.08 -10.42 -7.42
N ALA A 17 -20.28 -10.07 -6.40
CA ALA A 17 -20.15 -8.71 -5.92
C ALA A 17 -19.31 -7.82 -6.84
N LEU A 18 -18.41 -8.40 -7.63
CA LEU A 18 -17.59 -7.70 -8.62
C LEU A 18 -18.36 -7.41 -9.91
N THR A 19 -19.17 -8.36 -10.38
CA THR A 19 -19.81 -8.27 -11.70
C THR A 19 -21.17 -7.61 -11.68
N ASP A 20 -21.93 -7.78 -10.59
CA ASP A 20 -23.30 -7.25 -10.45
C ASP A 20 -23.55 -6.82 -8.99
N PRO A 21 -22.82 -5.81 -8.48
CA PRO A 21 -22.98 -5.30 -7.12
C PRO A 21 -24.39 -4.78 -6.83
N GLU A 22 -25.09 -4.22 -7.83
CA GLU A 22 -26.45 -3.70 -7.73
C GLU A 22 -27.50 -4.78 -7.47
N SER A 23 -27.20 -6.04 -7.77
CA SER A 23 -28.07 -7.19 -7.44
C SER A 23 -28.13 -7.53 -5.94
N PHE A 24 -27.36 -6.84 -5.09
CA PHE A 24 -27.34 -7.09 -3.66
C PHE A 24 -28.41 -6.28 -2.94
N ASP A 25 -29.32 -6.97 -2.27
CA ASP A 25 -30.27 -6.38 -1.33
C ASP A 25 -29.77 -6.53 0.12
N ALA A 26 -30.48 -5.90 1.07
CA ALA A 26 -30.12 -5.96 2.49
C ALA A 26 -30.03 -7.40 3.03
N ALA A 27 -30.86 -8.32 2.52
CA ALA A 27 -30.85 -9.70 2.98
C ALA A 27 -29.63 -10.46 2.47
N ARG A 28 -29.25 -10.26 1.21
CA ARG A 28 -28.05 -10.85 0.59
C ARG A 28 -26.80 -10.26 1.21
N THR A 29 -26.72 -8.95 1.36
CA THR A 29 -25.59 -8.26 2.02
C THR A 29 -25.43 -8.73 3.46
N ALA A 30 -26.52 -8.89 4.22
CA ALA A 30 -26.45 -9.43 5.58
C ALA A 30 -25.91 -10.88 5.64
N ARG A 31 -26.13 -11.69 4.60
CA ARG A 31 -25.50 -13.03 4.49
C ARG A 31 -24.01 -12.93 4.21
N VAL A 32 -23.56 -11.94 3.44
CA VAL A 32 -22.12 -11.69 3.21
C VAL A 32 -21.46 -11.20 4.50
N VAL A 33 -22.06 -10.26 5.23
CA VAL A 33 -21.57 -9.85 6.56
C VAL A 33 -21.49 -11.05 7.51
N ALA A 34 -22.38 -12.04 7.35
CA ALA A 34 -22.30 -13.25 8.16
C ALA A 34 -21.06 -14.11 7.89
N GLN A 35 -20.50 -14.04 6.69
CA GLN A 35 -19.29 -14.78 6.33
C GLN A 35 -18.01 -14.21 6.98
N LEU A 36 -18.07 -13.02 7.58
CA LEU A 36 -16.97 -12.49 8.39
C LEU A 36 -16.74 -13.32 9.67
N GLU A 37 -17.73 -14.12 10.09
CA GLU A 37 -17.65 -15.06 11.23
C GLU A 37 -17.27 -16.48 10.79
N HIS A 38 -16.95 -16.71 9.51
CA HIS A 38 -16.61 -18.04 9.01
C HIS A 38 -15.22 -18.48 9.51
N ASP A 39 -15.00 -19.77 9.75
CA ASP A 39 -13.70 -20.28 10.26
C ASP A 39 -12.57 -20.24 9.21
N ASP A 40 -12.92 -20.13 7.93
CA ASP A 40 -11.99 -20.06 6.80
C ASP A 40 -11.61 -18.60 6.47
N GLU A 41 -10.30 -18.31 6.51
CA GLU A 41 -9.76 -16.98 6.21
C GLU A 41 -10.00 -16.52 4.77
N GLU A 42 -10.05 -17.43 3.79
CA GLU A 42 -10.31 -17.06 2.40
C GLU A 42 -11.76 -16.60 2.22
N VAL A 43 -12.71 -17.29 2.88
CA VAL A 43 -14.11 -16.90 2.91
C VAL A 43 -14.29 -15.54 3.59
N GLN A 44 -13.61 -15.32 4.73
CA GLN A 44 -13.64 -14.03 5.43
C GLN A 44 -13.11 -12.88 4.55
N ARG A 45 -11.99 -13.10 3.84
CA ARG A 45 -11.41 -12.09 2.93
C ARG A 45 -12.34 -11.81 1.76
N ALA A 46 -12.84 -12.84 1.09
CA ALA A 46 -13.79 -12.68 -0.01
C ALA A 46 -15.02 -11.90 0.43
N ALA A 47 -15.56 -12.19 1.62
CA ALA A 47 -16.68 -11.45 2.19
C ALA A 47 -16.36 -9.99 2.45
N SER A 48 -15.19 -9.68 3.02
CA SER A 48 -14.75 -8.31 3.23
C SER A 48 -14.63 -7.53 1.91
N TRP A 49 -14.07 -8.15 0.86
CA TRP A 49 -13.94 -7.52 -0.46
C TRP A 49 -15.29 -7.35 -1.15
N ALA A 50 -16.16 -8.37 -1.11
CA ALA A 50 -17.51 -8.28 -1.66
C ALA A 50 -18.31 -7.14 -1.03
N LEU A 51 -18.22 -6.97 0.31
CA LEU A 51 -18.89 -5.86 1.00
C LEU A 51 -18.40 -4.49 0.55
N ARG A 52 -17.10 -4.35 0.23
CA ARG A 52 -16.56 -3.11 -0.34
C ARG A 52 -17.22 -2.78 -1.67
N PHE A 53 -17.25 -3.72 -2.62
CA PHE A 53 -17.86 -3.48 -3.94
C PHE A 53 -19.35 -3.16 -3.85
N VAL A 54 -20.09 -3.92 -3.04
CA VAL A 54 -21.52 -3.68 -2.81
C VAL A 54 -21.77 -2.33 -2.16
N SER A 55 -20.93 -1.91 -1.20
CA SER A 55 -21.12 -0.62 -0.52
C SER A 55 -20.68 0.57 -1.35
N ALA A 56 -19.76 0.38 -2.30
CA ALA A 56 -19.40 1.41 -3.27
C ALA A 56 -20.58 1.74 -4.20
N GLU A 57 -21.36 0.73 -4.59
CA GLU A 57 -22.55 0.90 -5.44
C GLU A 57 -23.79 1.32 -4.64
N THR A 58 -24.02 0.74 -3.46
CA THR A 58 -25.24 0.97 -2.65
C THR A 58 -24.90 1.21 -1.18
N PRO A 59 -24.40 2.41 -0.81
CA PRO A 59 -23.88 2.70 0.53
C PRO A 59 -24.90 2.52 1.68
N GLU A 60 -26.19 2.70 1.43
CA GLU A 60 -27.26 2.55 2.42
C GLU A 60 -27.37 1.12 2.98
N LEU A 61 -26.85 0.12 2.27
CA LEU A 61 -26.84 -1.27 2.73
C LEU A 61 -25.95 -1.48 3.95
N VAL A 62 -24.94 -0.63 4.17
CA VAL A 62 -24.11 -0.63 5.39
C VAL A 62 -24.98 -0.40 6.62
N ASN A 63 -25.83 0.63 6.58
CA ASN A 63 -26.77 0.95 7.66
C ASN A 63 -27.81 -0.16 7.82
N ALA A 64 -28.38 -0.66 6.71
CA ALA A 64 -29.35 -1.76 6.75
C ALA A 64 -28.78 -3.03 7.42
N CYS A 65 -27.46 -3.25 7.32
CA CYS A 65 -26.75 -4.38 7.91
C CYS A 65 -26.11 -4.08 9.27
N ALA A 66 -26.30 -2.90 9.86
CA ALA A 66 -25.64 -2.48 11.11
C ALA A 66 -25.81 -3.49 12.26
N GLY A 67 -27.00 -4.08 12.40
CA GLY A 67 -27.25 -5.12 13.41
C GLY A 67 -26.39 -6.37 13.22
N ARG A 68 -26.07 -6.73 11.97
CA ARG A 68 -25.23 -7.89 11.63
C ARG A 68 -23.75 -7.61 11.87
N PHE A 69 -23.27 -6.39 11.61
CA PHE A 69 -21.92 -5.97 11.98
C PHE A 69 -21.73 -5.94 13.50
N ARG A 70 -22.69 -5.36 14.25
CA ARG A 70 -22.67 -5.37 15.72
C ARG A 70 -22.66 -6.79 16.29
N ARG A 71 -23.27 -7.76 15.60
CA ARG A 71 -23.17 -9.18 15.96
C ARG A 71 -21.75 -9.71 15.74
N ALA A 72 -21.16 -9.47 14.57
CA ALA A 72 -19.79 -9.90 14.26
C ALA A 72 -18.75 -9.32 15.22
N LEU A 73 -18.91 -8.05 15.65
CA LEU A 73 -18.02 -7.42 16.63
C LEU A 73 -18.07 -8.07 18.03
N ARG A 74 -19.20 -8.70 18.40
CA ARG A 74 -19.31 -9.42 19.68
C ARG A 74 -18.53 -10.73 19.68
N ASP A 75 -18.35 -11.34 18.52
CA ASP A 75 -17.54 -12.55 18.37
C ASP A 75 -16.05 -12.18 18.39
N PRO A 76 -15.27 -12.63 19.39
CA PRO A 76 -13.84 -12.33 19.47
C PRO A 76 -13.03 -12.80 18.25
N ALA A 77 -13.42 -13.90 17.61
CA ALA A 77 -12.71 -14.44 16.44
C ALA A 77 -12.94 -13.56 15.19
N ALA A 78 -14.19 -13.12 14.98
CA ALA A 78 -14.58 -12.31 13.83
C ALA A 78 -14.27 -10.80 14.00
N ARG A 79 -14.13 -10.32 15.24
CA ARG A 79 -14.03 -8.88 15.55
C ARG A 79 -12.96 -8.17 14.73
N SER A 80 -11.76 -8.75 14.61
CA SER A 80 -10.67 -8.09 13.89
C SER A 80 -10.97 -7.92 12.40
N VAL A 81 -11.61 -8.91 11.78
CA VAL A 81 -12.02 -8.87 10.37
C VAL A 81 -13.16 -7.87 10.21
N ALA A 82 -14.17 -7.93 11.08
CA ALA A 82 -15.29 -7.00 11.06
C ALA A 82 -14.85 -5.53 11.20
N LEU A 83 -13.88 -5.23 12.08
CA LEU A 83 -13.30 -3.89 12.21
C LEU A 83 -12.57 -3.46 10.93
N ARG A 84 -11.73 -4.33 10.35
CA ARG A 84 -11.05 -4.03 9.08
C ARG A 84 -12.04 -3.79 7.94
N THR A 85 -13.10 -4.59 7.86
CA THR A 85 -14.16 -4.39 6.88
C THR A 85 -14.85 -3.05 7.11
N LEU A 86 -15.26 -2.72 8.34
CA LEU A 86 -15.89 -1.44 8.66
C LEU A 86 -15.00 -0.24 8.32
N ALA A 87 -13.68 -0.33 8.55
CA ALA A 87 -12.74 0.72 8.15
C ALA A 87 -12.70 0.95 6.64
N VAL A 88 -12.92 -0.09 5.83
CA VAL A 88 -13.03 0.02 4.38
C VAL A 88 -14.40 0.58 3.96
N LEU A 89 -15.46 0.27 4.71
CA LEU A 89 -16.81 0.77 4.41
C LEU A 89 -17.03 2.23 4.82
N ASP A 90 -16.18 2.75 5.71
CA ASP A 90 -16.23 4.15 6.17
C ASP A 90 -16.15 5.14 4.99
N ASP A 91 -15.33 4.82 3.99
CA ASP A 91 -15.18 5.59 2.73
C ASP A 91 -16.50 5.76 1.96
N HIS A 92 -17.46 4.86 2.18
CA HIS A 92 -18.74 4.84 1.46
C HIS A 92 -19.91 5.30 2.34
N ASN A 93 -19.89 5.03 3.65
CA ASN A 93 -20.96 5.42 4.56
C ASN A 93 -20.45 5.67 5.99
N GLN A 94 -19.75 6.79 6.18
CA GLN A 94 -19.15 7.20 7.44
C GLN A 94 -20.15 7.27 8.61
N GLU A 95 -21.35 7.82 8.38
CA GLU A 95 -22.36 7.95 9.44
C GLU A 95 -22.81 6.59 9.97
N ALA A 96 -23.07 5.63 9.07
CA ALA A 96 -23.45 4.28 9.47
C ALA A 96 -22.32 3.54 10.20
N VAL A 97 -21.07 3.72 9.74
CA VAL A 97 -19.90 3.08 10.37
C VAL A 97 -19.65 3.66 11.75
N ALA A 98 -19.69 4.98 11.92
CA ALA A 98 -19.56 5.64 13.22
C ALA A 98 -20.59 5.11 14.23
N GLU A 99 -21.87 5.04 13.85
CA GLU A 99 -22.95 4.49 14.69
C GLU A 99 -22.76 3.01 15.08
N ILE A 100 -22.11 2.21 14.22
CA ILE A 100 -21.78 0.81 14.53
C ILE A 100 -20.62 0.75 15.54
N ILE A 101 -19.58 1.56 15.32
CA ILE A 101 -18.36 1.60 16.12
C ILE A 101 -18.64 2.20 17.51
N ASP A 102 -19.38 3.30 17.60
CA ASP A 102 -19.78 3.91 18.87
C ASP A 102 -20.57 2.93 19.73
N GLY A 103 -21.53 2.21 19.12
CA GLY A 103 -22.25 1.14 19.82
C GLY A 103 -21.36 -0.02 20.29
N ALA A 104 -20.21 -0.26 19.64
CA ALA A 104 -19.23 -1.25 20.08
C ALA A 104 -18.35 -0.75 21.23
N VAL A 105 -17.99 0.55 21.24
CA VAL A 105 -17.30 1.22 22.34
C VAL A 105 -18.19 1.25 23.58
N GLU A 106 -19.45 1.67 23.45
CA GLU A 106 -20.43 1.71 24.54
C GLU A 106 -20.65 0.31 25.16
N ALA A 107 -20.63 -0.73 24.33
CA ALA A 107 -20.74 -2.12 24.77
C ALA A 107 -19.44 -2.69 25.37
N GLY A 108 -18.34 -1.94 25.38
CA GLY A 108 -17.04 -2.37 25.88
C GLY A 108 -16.36 -3.47 25.05
N LEU A 109 -16.70 -3.57 23.76
CA LEU A 109 -16.15 -4.59 22.85
C LEU A 109 -14.78 -4.17 22.28
N ILE A 110 -14.57 -2.86 22.16
CA ILE A 110 -13.35 -2.20 21.68
C ILE A 110 -13.09 -0.93 22.51
N ASP A 111 -11.84 -0.49 22.57
CA ASP A 111 -11.48 0.78 23.19
C ASP A 111 -11.63 1.96 22.21
N GLU A 112 -11.70 3.17 22.78
CA GLU A 112 -11.86 4.42 22.03
C GLU A 112 -10.70 4.70 21.05
N SER A 113 -9.47 4.27 21.39
CA SER A 113 -8.32 4.44 20.49
C SER A 113 -8.42 3.54 19.26
N LEU A 114 -8.92 2.31 19.40
CA LEU A 114 -9.19 1.39 18.30
C LEU A 114 -10.38 1.86 17.44
N ALA A 115 -11.40 2.44 18.06
CA ALA A 115 -12.52 3.08 17.35
C ALA A 115 -12.04 4.23 16.47
N ILE A 116 -11.24 5.15 17.02
CA ILE A 116 -10.63 6.24 16.25
C ILE A 116 -9.82 5.69 15.06
N ARG A 117 -9.01 4.64 15.24
CA ARG A 117 -8.25 4.03 14.14
C ARG A 117 -9.12 3.35 13.07
N THR A 118 -10.33 2.96 13.42
CA THR A 118 -11.26 2.25 12.51
C THR A 118 -12.10 3.24 11.71
N VAL A 119 -12.58 4.33 12.34
CA VAL A 119 -13.44 5.37 11.74
C VAL A 119 -12.63 6.51 11.13
N ALA A 120 -11.42 6.79 11.59
CA ALA A 120 -10.53 7.75 10.93
C ALA A 120 -9.88 7.13 9.69
N GLY A 121 -10.69 6.45 8.86
CA GLY A 121 -10.30 5.69 7.68
C GLY A 121 -9.15 6.34 6.93
N TYR A 122 -8.38 5.49 6.26
CA TYR A 122 -7.39 5.94 5.28
C TYR A 122 -8.10 6.81 4.25
N GLN A 123 -8.14 8.13 4.48
CA GLN A 123 -8.45 9.13 3.47
C GLN A 123 -7.18 9.26 2.64
N PRO A 124 -7.07 8.66 1.45
CA PRO A 124 -6.14 9.19 0.48
C PRO A 124 -6.55 10.65 0.26
N PRO A 125 -5.60 11.61 0.22
CA PRO A 125 -5.94 12.91 -0.33
C PRO A 125 -6.58 12.68 -1.72
N GLU A 126 -7.57 13.49 -2.09
CA GLU A 126 -8.12 13.48 -3.45
C GLU A 126 -6.95 13.71 -4.42
N PHE A 127 -6.39 12.62 -4.95
CA PHE A 127 -5.45 12.71 -6.05
C PHE A 127 -6.29 13.12 -7.24
N GLU A 128 -6.03 14.30 -7.80
CA GLU A 128 -6.46 14.58 -9.16
C GLU A 128 -6.07 13.36 -10.00
N SER A 129 -7.05 12.76 -10.66
CA SER A 129 -7.11 11.48 -11.37
C SER A 129 -5.96 11.20 -12.38
N GLY A 130 -4.70 11.26 -11.96
CA GLY A 130 -3.53 11.21 -12.84
C GLY A 130 -2.61 10.01 -12.63
N GLY A 131 -2.93 9.09 -11.71
CA GLY A 131 -2.04 8.00 -11.33
C GLY A 131 -2.65 6.61 -11.47
N SER A 132 -3.31 6.31 -12.59
CA SER A 132 -3.61 4.91 -12.92
C SER A 132 -2.41 4.28 -13.61
N VAL A 133 -1.88 3.20 -13.02
CA VAL A 133 -0.80 2.40 -13.62
C VAL A 133 -1.34 1.45 -14.69
N ILE A 134 -2.67 1.33 -14.80
CA ILE A 134 -3.37 0.46 -15.75
C ILE A 134 -4.17 1.35 -16.69
N ALA A 135 -3.90 1.24 -17.99
CA ALA A 135 -4.85 1.69 -19.00
C ALA A 135 -5.95 0.63 -19.08
N ASP A 136 -7.11 0.92 -18.50
CA ASP A 136 -8.34 0.23 -18.87
C ASP A 136 -8.74 0.72 -20.26
N GLU A 137 -8.08 0.18 -21.29
CA GLU A 137 -8.73 0.06 -22.59
C GLU A 137 -9.29 -1.34 -22.64
N GLY A 138 -10.55 -1.46 -22.23
CA GLY A 138 -11.32 -2.67 -22.43
C GLY A 138 -11.29 -3.06 -23.90
N ASP A 139 -10.63 -4.17 -24.21
CA ASP A 139 -10.93 -4.96 -25.39
C ASP A 139 -10.65 -6.44 -25.13
N GLU A 140 -11.37 -7.25 -25.89
CA GLU A 140 -11.96 -8.51 -25.51
C GLU A 140 -11.06 -9.64 -24.98
N ALA A 141 -11.70 -10.43 -24.10
CA ALA A 141 -11.44 -11.83 -23.77
C ALA A 141 -10.52 -12.59 -24.75
N ILE A 142 -9.36 -13.01 -24.24
CA ILE A 142 -8.67 -14.17 -24.78
C ILE A 142 -8.56 -15.20 -23.65
N SER A 143 -9.34 -16.27 -23.80
CA SER A 143 -9.36 -17.41 -22.90
C SER A 143 -7.97 -18.05 -22.78
N PRO A 144 -7.57 -18.55 -21.60
CA PRO A 144 -6.30 -19.23 -21.43
C PRO A 144 -6.38 -20.63 -22.07
N THR A 145 -5.51 -20.93 -23.02
CA THR A 145 -5.21 -22.30 -23.40
C THR A 145 -3.71 -22.54 -23.27
N GLU A 146 -3.35 -23.25 -22.22
CA GLU A 146 -2.13 -24.06 -22.13
C GLU A 146 -2.54 -25.56 -22.17
N PRO A 147 -1.66 -26.54 -22.48
CA PRO A 147 -0.20 -26.49 -22.34
C PRO A 147 0.65 -27.10 -23.49
N ALA A 148 1.96 -26.94 -23.31
CA ALA A 148 3.12 -27.40 -24.07
C ALA A 148 3.09 -28.83 -24.66
N VAL A 149 3.67 -28.99 -25.87
CA VAL A 149 4.33 -30.23 -26.31
C VAL A 149 5.56 -29.92 -27.17
N ALA A 150 6.63 -30.69 -26.93
CA ALA A 150 7.97 -30.55 -27.45
C ALA A 150 8.21 -31.07 -28.89
N ALA A 151 9.38 -30.65 -29.42
CA ALA A 151 10.26 -31.28 -30.42
C ALA A 151 10.12 -30.87 -31.90
N GLY A 152 11.24 -30.44 -32.47
CA GLY A 152 11.44 -30.37 -33.93
C GLY A 152 12.50 -29.37 -34.36
N ARG A 153 13.77 -29.78 -34.34
CA ARG A 153 14.92 -29.09 -34.93
C ARG A 153 14.80 -29.10 -36.45
N GLU A 154 14.91 -27.96 -37.12
CA GLU A 154 15.42 -27.84 -38.49
C GLU A 154 16.00 -26.43 -38.74
N GLU A 155 17.26 -26.39 -39.17
CA GLU A 155 17.95 -25.19 -39.67
C GLU A 155 17.37 -24.77 -41.01
N SER A 156 17.08 -23.48 -41.18
CA SER A 156 17.08 -22.85 -42.51
C SER A 156 17.65 -21.44 -42.43
N THR A 157 18.76 -21.29 -43.14
CA THR A 157 19.54 -20.08 -43.42
C THR A 157 18.78 -19.04 -44.26
N GLY A 158 19.02 -17.75 -44.05
CA GLY A 158 18.90 -16.74 -45.12
C GLY A 158 18.32 -15.37 -44.74
N SER A 159 19.18 -14.52 -44.16
CA SER A 159 19.35 -13.06 -44.34
C SER A 159 18.19 -12.09 -44.65
N ALA A 160 18.15 -11.03 -43.82
CA ALA A 160 17.89 -9.60 -44.11
C ALA A 160 16.46 -9.22 -44.56
N ASP A 161 15.72 -8.31 -43.94
CA ASP A 161 16.10 -6.98 -43.44
C ASP A 161 15.06 -6.48 -42.40
N GLY A 162 15.56 -5.79 -41.37
CA GLY A 162 14.86 -4.67 -40.71
C GLY A 162 13.58 -4.97 -39.92
N GLU A 163 13.63 -5.88 -38.94
CA GLU A 163 12.59 -5.94 -37.91
C GLU A 163 12.85 -4.89 -36.84
N ASP A 164 11.91 -3.94 -36.79
CA ASP A 164 11.66 -3.01 -35.70
C ASP A 164 11.73 -3.79 -34.37
N ALA A 165 12.83 -3.59 -33.64
CA ALA A 165 13.08 -4.27 -32.39
C ALA A 165 12.02 -3.79 -31.39
N SER A 166 10.92 -4.54 -31.31
CA SER A 166 9.98 -4.43 -30.19
C SER A 166 10.81 -4.51 -28.92
N PRO A 167 10.72 -3.52 -28.00
CA PRO A 167 11.52 -3.54 -26.79
C PRO A 167 11.23 -4.85 -26.06
N THR A 168 12.27 -5.63 -25.80
CA THR A 168 12.17 -6.86 -25.02
C THR A 168 11.42 -6.52 -23.72
N PRO A 169 10.33 -7.22 -23.38
CA PRO A 169 9.65 -6.97 -22.12
C PRO A 169 10.66 -7.15 -20.98
N GLY A 170 10.84 -6.13 -20.15
CA GLY A 170 11.73 -6.23 -18.99
C GLY A 170 11.32 -7.37 -18.06
N HIS A 171 12.17 -7.70 -17.09
CA HIS A 171 11.94 -8.83 -16.17
C HIS A 171 12.15 -8.44 -14.70
N PRO A 172 11.62 -9.22 -13.74
CA PRO A 172 11.97 -9.05 -12.34
C PRO A 172 13.49 -9.16 -12.13
N PRO A 173 14.11 -8.28 -11.33
CA PRO A 173 15.52 -8.44 -10.97
C PRO A 173 15.73 -9.77 -10.24
N ASN A 174 16.83 -10.44 -10.55
CA ASN A 174 17.21 -11.72 -9.93
C ASN A 174 17.56 -11.58 -8.44
N GLU A 175 18.12 -10.43 -8.07
CA GLU A 175 18.44 -10.07 -6.68
C GLU A 175 17.92 -8.65 -6.36
N PRO A 176 17.39 -8.42 -5.15
CA PRO A 176 17.00 -7.08 -4.73
C PRO A 176 18.19 -6.11 -4.73
N PRO A 177 18.00 -4.84 -5.15
CA PRO A 177 19.07 -3.84 -5.10
C PRO A 177 19.58 -3.66 -3.67
N ALA A 178 20.89 -3.49 -3.51
CA ALA A 178 21.47 -3.29 -2.19
C ALA A 178 20.97 -2.02 -1.50
N LYS A 179 20.61 -2.13 -0.22
CA LYS A 179 20.19 -1.01 0.62
C LYS A 179 21.36 -0.09 0.98
N PRO A 180 21.12 1.22 1.18
CA PRO A 180 22.10 2.12 1.78
C PRO A 180 22.50 1.63 3.19
N PRO A 181 23.70 1.91 3.70
CA PRO A 181 24.01 1.62 5.10
C PRO A 181 23.30 2.61 6.03
N ARG A 182 23.12 2.19 7.29
CA ARG A 182 22.69 3.10 8.36
C ARG A 182 23.85 4.04 8.71
N LEU A 183 23.53 5.30 8.93
CA LEU A 183 24.46 6.35 9.33
C LEU A 183 24.11 6.81 10.76
N ASP A 184 25.05 7.51 11.38
CA ASP A 184 24.87 8.19 12.67
C ASP A 184 25.55 9.56 12.55
N ARG A 185 24.82 10.51 11.94
CA ARG A 185 25.28 11.86 11.65
C ARG A 185 24.28 12.87 12.19
N SER A 186 24.73 14.08 12.45
CA SER A 186 23.84 15.21 12.72
C SER A 186 23.17 15.72 11.45
N LEU A 187 22.01 16.38 11.58
CA LEU A 187 21.33 17.02 10.45
C LEU A 187 22.24 17.94 9.62
N THR A 188 23.15 18.67 10.29
CA THR A 188 24.11 19.57 9.64
C THR A 188 25.15 18.84 8.78
N GLU A 189 25.45 17.57 9.09
CA GLU A 189 26.40 16.76 8.32
C GLU A 189 25.78 16.16 7.06
N HIS A 190 24.45 16.13 6.96
CA HIS A 190 23.74 15.73 5.74
C HIS A 190 23.58 16.87 4.73
N ARG A 191 23.84 18.12 5.12
CA ARG A 191 23.77 19.29 4.23
C ARG A 191 25.14 19.64 3.65
N SER A 192 25.22 19.72 2.33
CA SER A 192 26.20 20.57 1.66
C SER A 192 25.67 22.01 1.65
N ARG A 193 26.57 23.00 1.81
CA ARG A 193 26.20 24.42 1.89
C ARG A 193 25.47 24.91 0.62
N GLU A 194 25.75 24.30 -0.52
CA GLU A 194 25.15 24.63 -1.82
C GLU A 194 23.73 24.07 -1.99
N ALA A 195 23.41 22.91 -1.40
CA ALA A 195 22.07 22.31 -1.45
C ALA A 195 21.05 23.09 -0.59
N ALA A 196 21.52 23.65 0.54
CA ALA A 196 20.70 24.44 1.44
C ALA A 196 20.17 25.76 0.83
N GLU A 197 20.87 26.33 -0.14
CA GLU A 197 20.48 27.56 -0.83
C GLU A 197 19.51 27.31 -2.01
N ALA A 198 19.47 26.07 -2.54
CA ALA A 198 18.61 25.68 -3.66
C ALA A 198 17.26 25.07 -3.22
N ALA A 199 17.17 24.50 -2.01
CA ALA A 199 16.05 23.66 -1.59
C ALA A 199 14.73 24.39 -1.23
N GLY A 200 14.67 25.73 -1.25
CA GLY A 200 13.47 26.44 -0.80
C GLY A 200 13.06 26.07 0.63
N ASP A 201 11.81 26.36 1.01
CA ASP A 201 11.28 26.04 2.35
C ASP A 201 10.58 24.67 2.40
N SER A 202 10.95 23.73 1.52
CA SER A 202 10.29 22.42 1.50
C SER A 202 10.69 21.57 2.72
N ASP A 203 9.71 20.82 3.23
CA ASP A 203 9.90 19.89 4.34
C ASP A 203 10.64 18.61 3.93
N ALA A 204 10.87 18.40 2.63
CA ALA A 204 11.56 17.23 2.07
C ALA A 204 12.61 17.62 1.03
N GLU A 205 13.88 17.32 1.32
CA GLU A 205 15.05 17.61 0.47
C GLU A 205 15.64 16.29 -0.06
N ARG A 206 15.92 16.22 -1.37
CA ARG A 206 16.67 15.08 -1.94
C ARG A 206 18.16 15.27 -1.64
N ILE A 207 18.76 14.29 -0.97
CA ILE A 207 20.19 14.27 -0.66
C ILE A 207 20.89 13.13 -1.38
N GLN A 208 22.16 13.34 -1.67
CA GLN A 208 23.06 12.30 -2.19
C GLN A 208 24.23 12.15 -1.25
N PHE A 209 24.61 10.91 -0.96
CA PHE A 209 25.79 10.64 -0.15
C PHE A 209 26.53 9.43 -0.66
N ALA A 210 27.86 9.46 -0.51
CA ALA A 210 28.73 8.34 -0.82
C ALA A 210 29.20 7.67 0.47
N THR A 211 29.23 6.35 0.47
CA THR A 211 29.75 5.55 1.57
C THR A 211 30.33 4.26 1.02
N SER A 212 31.52 3.89 1.50
CA SER A 212 32.26 2.71 1.00
C SER A 212 32.42 2.69 -0.53
N GLY A 213 32.55 3.86 -1.16
CA GLY A 213 32.72 3.99 -2.61
C GLY A 213 31.44 3.84 -3.45
N ARG A 214 30.27 3.71 -2.82
CA ARG A 214 28.96 3.65 -3.50
C ARG A 214 28.17 4.92 -3.22
N GLU A 215 27.52 5.45 -4.24
CA GLU A 215 26.61 6.58 -4.12
C GLU A 215 25.18 6.10 -3.86
N PHE A 216 24.49 6.80 -2.97
CA PHE A 216 23.10 6.55 -2.61
C PHE A 216 22.32 7.86 -2.69
N THR A 217 21.05 7.75 -3.07
CA THR A 217 20.08 8.83 -3.00
C THR A 217 19.17 8.60 -1.79
N ALA A 218 18.79 9.67 -1.12
CA ALA A 218 17.88 9.64 0.02
C ALA A 218 17.01 10.89 0.03
N THR A 219 15.93 10.84 0.81
CA THR A 219 15.12 11.99 1.17
C THR A 219 15.39 12.35 2.62
N CYS A 220 15.78 13.59 2.86
CA CYS A 220 15.85 14.19 4.19
C CYS A 220 14.55 14.97 4.44
N ARG A 221 13.80 14.58 5.47
CA ARG A 221 12.55 15.20 5.87
C ARG A 221 12.67 15.84 7.25
N ARG A 222 12.00 16.98 7.48
CA ARG A 222 12.04 17.73 8.74
C ARG A 222 10.64 17.96 9.28
N GLY A 223 10.50 17.98 10.61
CA GLY A 223 9.31 18.46 11.28
C GLY A 223 9.29 19.98 11.31
N VAL A 224 8.10 20.56 11.19
CA VAL A 224 7.91 22.01 11.34
C VAL A 224 8.01 22.37 12.83
N ILE A 225 8.75 23.43 13.16
CA ILE A 225 8.98 23.88 14.55
C ILE A 225 7.65 24.16 15.29
N ALA A 226 6.59 24.49 14.55
CA ALA A 226 5.27 24.81 15.07
C ALA A 226 4.38 23.58 15.37
N SER A 227 4.75 22.37 14.93
CA SER A 227 3.83 21.21 14.88
C SER A 227 3.46 20.59 16.23
N GLY A 228 4.03 21.04 17.36
CA GLY A 228 3.79 20.39 18.66
C GLY A 228 4.17 18.91 18.69
N MET A 229 5.02 18.46 17.75
CA MET A 229 5.41 17.07 17.61
C MET A 229 6.12 16.58 18.87
N HIS A 230 5.64 15.47 19.43
CA HIS A 230 6.28 14.86 20.58
C HIS A 230 7.49 14.04 20.13
N ASP A 231 8.69 14.45 20.52
CA ASP A 231 9.97 13.78 20.24
C ASP A 231 9.93 12.25 20.51
N ASP A 232 9.22 11.84 21.56
CA ASP A 232 9.07 10.43 21.92
C ASP A 232 8.21 9.66 20.90
N ALA A 233 7.09 10.24 20.47
CA ALA A 233 6.24 9.63 19.44
C ALA A 233 6.97 9.51 18.09
N PHE A 234 7.75 10.53 17.72
CA PHE A 234 8.61 10.47 16.53
C PHE A 234 9.65 9.37 16.65
N ARG A 235 10.38 9.31 17.78
CA ARG A 235 11.40 8.27 18.01
C ARG A 235 10.79 6.87 17.97
N ASP A 236 9.63 6.68 18.59
CA ASP A 236 8.92 5.39 18.59
C ASP A 236 8.47 4.98 17.19
N ALA A 237 8.06 5.93 16.34
CA ALA A 237 7.73 5.65 14.94
C ALA A 237 8.97 5.23 14.13
N ILE A 238 10.09 5.94 14.30
CA ILE A 238 11.36 5.59 13.64
C ILE A 238 11.86 4.21 14.09
N GLU A 239 11.79 3.88 15.37
CA GLU A 239 12.21 2.57 15.89
C GLU A 239 11.30 1.43 15.41
N ARG A 240 10.00 1.69 15.21
CA ARG A 240 9.09 0.74 14.57
C ARG A 240 9.46 0.49 13.11
N TRP A 241 9.74 1.53 12.33
CA TRP A 241 10.19 1.37 10.94
C TRP A 241 11.55 0.66 10.86
N ARG A 242 12.54 1.03 11.69
CA ARG A 242 13.84 0.34 11.77
C ARG A 242 13.76 -1.15 12.06
N ARG A 243 12.68 -1.63 12.68
CA ARG A 243 12.46 -3.07 12.93
C ARG A 243 12.12 -3.85 11.67
N ILE A 244 11.51 -3.18 10.69
CA ILE A 244 11.03 -3.80 9.47
C ILE A 244 11.89 -3.47 8.24
N ASP A 245 12.76 -2.47 8.35
CA ASP A 245 13.53 -1.93 7.22
C ASP A 245 14.65 -2.82 6.68
N ASP A 246 14.78 -4.05 7.18
CA ASP A 246 15.62 -5.09 6.60
C ASP A 246 14.89 -5.87 5.49
N HIS A 247 13.57 -5.78 5.39
CA HIS A 247 12.78 -6.38 4.29
C HIS A 247 13.01 -5.71 2.93
N ASP A 248 13.22 -6.46 1.85
CA ASP A 248 13.66 -5.92 0.57
C ASP A 248 12.72 -4.90 -0.06
N ALA A 249 11.40 -5.02 0.11
CA ALA A 249 10.43 -4.03 -0.38
C ALA A 249 10.11 -2.91 0.64
N VAL A 250 10.87 -2.80 1.73
CA VAL A 250 10.80 -1.67 2.68
C VAL A 250 12.02 -0.77 2.47
N ALA A 251 11.77 0.54 2.33
CA ALA A 251 12.82 1.55 2.23
C ALA A 251 13.56 1.67 3.57
N ARG A 252 14.88 1.82 3.51
CA ARG A 252 15.70 1.90 4.73
C ARG A 252 15.57 3.26 5.42
N VAL A 253 15.52 3.24 6.76
CA VAL A 253 15.86 4.41 7.58
C VAL A 253 17.38 4.54 7.58
N VAL A 254 17.90 5.50 6.82
CA VAL A 254 19.35 5.76 6.74
C VAL A 254 19.81 6.42 8.03
N ASP A 255 19.09 7.43 8.51
CA ASP A 255 19.44 8.19 9.70
C ASP A 255 18.22 8.96 10.24
N ALA A 256 18.24 9.36 11.50
CA ALA A 256 17.17 10.17 12.09
C ALA A 256 17.62 10.83 13.40
N GLY A 257 16.99 11.96 13.76
CA GLY A 257 17.24 12.64 15.03
C GLY A 257 16.14 13.62 15.41
N THR A 258 16.20 14.15 16.63
CA THR A 258 15.20 15.12 17.14
C THR A 258 15.74 16.54 17.27
N ARG A 259 17.03 16.76 16.99
CA ARG A 259 17.68 18.07 17.12
C ARG A 259 18.22 18.55 15.77
N PRO A 260 18.06 19.84 15.43
CA PRO A 260 17.35 20.89 16.17
C PRO A 260 15.81 20.78 16.12
N VAL A 261 15.30 20.01 15.18
CA VAL A 261 13.90 19.57 15.05
C VAL A 261 13.91 18.08 14.74
N PRO A 262 12.79 17.34 14.90
CA PRO A 262 12.64 16.01 14.32
C PRO A 262 13.02 15.98 12.84
N TRP A 263 13.88 15.04 12.45
CA TRP A 263 14.32 14.84 11.08
C TRP A 263 14.58 13.37 10.80
N LEU A 264 14.37 12.99 9.55
CA LEU A 264 14.51 11.63 9.05
C LEU A 264 15.22 11.66 7.70
N VAL A 265 16.22 10.81 7.53
CA VAL A 265 16.80 10.48 6.24
C VAL A 265 16.39 9.05 5.88
N SER A 266 15.61 8.89 4.82
CA SER A 266 15.17 7.59 4.30
C SER A 266 15.65 7.36 2.88
N GLU A 267 15.81 6.09 2.53
CA GLU A 267 16.22 5.67 1.18
C GLU A 267 15.27 6.22 0.11
N ARG A 268 15.85 6.71 -0.99
CA ARG A 268 15.13 7.09 -2.22
C ARG A 268 15.93 6.61 -3.42
N GLY A 269 15.28 5.92 -4.35
CA GLY A 269 15.89 5.53 -5.60
C GLY A 269 16.13 6.70 -6.56
N ALA A 270 17.11 6.56 -7.44
CA ALA A 270 17.44 7.58 -8.44
C ALA A 270 16.31 7.82 -9.45
N LEU A 271 15.46 6.81 -9.70
CA LEU A 271 14.27 6.91 -10.54
C LEU A 271 13.09 7.62 -9.86
N GLY A 272 13.24 8.00 -8.59
CA GLY A 272 12.23 8.77 -7.88
C GLY A 272 11.10 7.93 -7.31
N LEU A 273 9.90 8.52 -7.28
CA LEU A 273 8.67 7.90 -6.76
C LEU A 273 7.88 7.22 -7.87
N LEU A 274 6.98 6.30 -7.49
CA LEU A 274 6.09 5.66 -8.44
C LEU A 274 5.19 6.66 -9.17
N THR A 275 4.85 7.79 -8.53
CA THR A 275 4.11 8.92 -9.13
C THR A 275 4.89 9.70 -10.18
N GLU A 276 6.22 9.57 -10.19
CA GLU A 276 7.11 10.28 -11.12
C GLU A 276 7.48 9.41 -12.32
N ARG A 277 7.07 8.13 -12.32
CA ARG A 277 7.36 7.20 -13.43
C ARG A 277 6.47 7.50 -14.63
N GLU A 278 7.00 7.26 -15.81
CA GLU A 278 6.20 7.20 -17.03
C GLU A 278 5.22 6.03 -16.93
N THR A 279 3.93 6.34 -16.93
CA THR A 279 2.81 5.38 -16.94
C THR A 279 2.16 5.34 -18.32
N PRO A 280 1.53 4.21 -18.70
CA PRO A 280 1.37 2.97 -17.94
C PRO A 280 2.60 2.04 -18.04
N VAL A 281 2.78 1.17 -17.04
CA VAL A 281 3.76 0.07 -17.11
C VAL A 281 3.09 -1.20 -17.64
N SER A 282 3.86 -2.21 -18.04
CA SER A 282 3.29 -3.47 -18.52
C SER A 282 2.47 -4.17 -17.42
N PRO A 283 1.39 -4.92 -17.75
CA PRO A 283 0.62 -5.66 -16.74
C PRO A 283 1.45 -6.64 -15.91
N ALA A 284 2.48 -7.25 -16.52
CA ALA A 284 3.40 -8.15 -15.84
C ALA A 284 4.25 -7.40 -14.78
N GLU A 285 4.77 -6.22 -15.14
CA GLU A 285 5.50 -5.36 -14.22
C GLU A 285 4.60 -4.85 -13.09
N ALA A 286 3.38 -4.38 -13.42
CA ALA A 286 2.41 -3.91 -12.44
C ALA A 286 2.07 -5.00 -11.41
N ARG A 287 1.78 -6.23 -11.87
CA ARG A 287 1.53 -7.39 -11.00
C ARG A 287 2.73 -7.67 -10.09
N TRP A 288 3.94 -7.63 -10.64
CA TRP A 288 5.15 -7.86 -9.85
C TRP A 288 5.36 -6.77 -8.79
N ILE A 289 5.21 -5.50 -9.14
CA ILE A 289 5.29 -4.37 -8.20
C ILE A 289 4.29 -4.55 -7.04
N LEU A 290 3.04 -4.89 -7.36
CA LEU A 290 2.00 -5.12 -6.36
C LEU A 290 2.33 -6.30 -5.42
N LEU A 291 2.93 -7.38 -5.95
CA LEU A 291 3.37 -8.51 -5.12
C LEU A 291 4.46 -8.08 -4.13
N GLN A 292 5.45 -7.30 -4.58
CA GLN A 292 6.51 -6.81 -3.68
C GLN A 292 5.96 -5.89 -2.58
N ILE A 293 5.00 -5.01 -2.92
CA ILE A 293 4.36 -4.12 -1.95
C ILE A 293 3.52 -4.93 -0.95
N ALA A 294 2.74 -5.90 -1.43
CA ALA A 294 1.92 -6.76 -0.59
C ALA A 294 2.77 -7.58 0.41
N ASP A 295 3.92 -8.09 -0.05
CA ASP A 295 4.89 -8.80 0.79
C ASP A 295 5.46 -7.90 1.89
N ALA A 296 5.88 -6.66 1.56
CA ALA A 296 6.31 -5.67 2.56
C ALA A 296 5.23 -5.36 3.60
N VAL A 297 3.98 -5.19 3.15
CA VAL A 297 2.82 -4.93 4.03
C VAL A 297 2.56 -6.12 4.95
N GLN A 298 2.56 -7.33 4.42
CA GLN A 298 2.39 -8.54 5.21
C GLN A 298 3.49 -8.67 6.27
N TYR A 299 4.75 -8.47 5.87
CA TYR A 299 5.91 -8.52 6.76
C TYR A 299 5.81 -7.46 7.89
N ALA A 300 5.47 -6.22 7.55
CA ALA A 300 5.31 -5.14 8.51
C ALA A 300 4.16 -5.42 9.50
N HIS A 301 3.02 -5.90 9.00
CA HIS A 301 1.87 -6.27 9.83
C HIS A 301 2.20 -7.40 10.80
N ALA A 302 2.97 -8.41 10.38
CA ALA A 302 3.44 -9.47 11.27
C ALA A 302 4.34 -8.95 12.41
N ALA A 303 5.05 -7.84 12.18
CA ALA A 303 5.85 -7.13 13.19
C ALA A 303 5.07 -6.08 14.01
N GLY A 304 3.75 -5.96 13.79
CA GLY A 304 2.89 -5.00 14.46
C GLY A 304 3.10 -3.54 14.02
N VAL A 305 3.62 -3.33 12.81
CA VAL A 305 3.87 -1.99 12.24
C VAL A 305 2.85 -1.71 11.15
N LEU A 306 2.05 -0.67 11.33
CA LEU A 306 1.12 -0.18 10.31
C LEU A 306 1.78 0.95 9.50
N HIS A 307 1.51 0.99 8.20
CA HIS A 307 1.98 2.11 7.37
C HIS A 307 1.22 3.40 7.72
N GLY A 308 -0.11 3.35 7.77
CA GLY A 308 -0.99 4.46 8.13
C GLY A 308 -1.40 5.39 6.98
N ALA A 309 -0.55 5.58 5.96
CA ALA A 309 -0.88 6.42 4.79
C ALA A 309 -0.28 5.90 3.46
N MET A 310 -0.66 4.72 2.98
CA MET A 310 -0.01 4.12 1.80
C MET A 310 -0.61 4.60 0.48
N TRP A 311 0.17 5.33 -0.32
CA TRP A 311 -0.18 5.79 -1.67
C TRP A 311 1.03 5.69 -2.62
N PRO A 312 0.88 5.85 -3.94
CA PRO A 312 2.00 5.75 -4.89
C PRO A 312 3.22 6.64 -4.57
N GLY A 313 3.02 7.81 -3.95
CA GLY A 313 4.10 8.74 -3.61
C GLY A 313 4.95 8.36 -2.39
N VAL A 314 4.62 7.28 -1.68
CA VAL A 314 5.51 6.67 -0.66
C VAL A 314 6.24 5.44 -1.18
N ILE A 315 6.18 5.17 -2.48
CA ILE A 315 6.87 4.04 -3.12
C ILE A 315 7.98 4.61 -3.97
N THR A 316 9.23 4.29 -3.64
CA THR A 316 10.39 4.68 -4.45
C THR A 316 10.86 3.52 -5.33
N ALA A 317 11.28 3.85 -6.55
CA ALA A 317 11.78 2.90 -7.52
C ALA A 317 13.32 2.86 -7.52
N VAL A 318 13.90 1.70 -7.24
CA VAL A 318 15.36 1.50 -7.15
C VAL A 318 15.86 0.58 -8.25
N ASN A 319 16.84 1.01 -9.03
CA ASN A 319 17.41 0.19 -10.10
C ASN A 319 18.22 -0.99 -9.55
N ALA A 320 18.07 -2.14 -10.18
CA ALA A 320 19.05 -3.21 -10.10
C ALA A 320 20.26 -2.80 -10.94
N VAL A 321 21.30 -2.28 -10.29
CA VAL A 321 22.50 -1.72 -10.96
C VAL A 321 23.17 -2.73 -11.89
N GLU A 322 23.02 -4.03 -11.62
CA GLU A 322 23.68 -5.11 -12.33
C GLU A 322 22.88 -5.63 -13.54
N ASP A 323 21.63 -5.19 -13.70
CA ASP A 323 20.72 -5.69 -14.73
C ASP A 323 19.91 -4.53 -15.35
N PRO A 324 20.34 -3.98 -16.50
CA PRO A 324 19.71 -2.81 -17.10
C PRO A 324 18.31 -3.09 -17.66
N ASP A 325 17.98 -4.35 -17.93
CA ASP A 325 16.69 -4.78 -18.47
C ASP A 325 15.73 -5.20 -17.34
N ALA A 326 16.20 -5.24 -16.09
CA ALA A 326 15.36 -5.54 -14.94
C ALA A 326 14.46 -4.35 -14.58
N TRP A 327 13.24 -4.68 -14.15
CA TRP A 327 12.31 -3.70 -13.60
C TRP A 327 12.87 -3.04 -12.33
N ALA A 328 12.54 -1.77 -12.17
CA ALA A 328 12.92 -1.04 -10.98
C ALA A 328 12.22 -1.62 -9.74
N PHE A 329 12.99 -1.91 -8.70
CA PHE A 329 12.50 -2.54 -7.49
C PHE A 329 11.73 -1.53 -6.61
N PRO A 330 10.47 -1.83 -6.23
CA PRO A 330 9.69 -0.94 -5.38
C PRO A 330 10.09 -1.06 -3.92
N ARG A 331 10.25 0.09 -3.25
CA ARG A 331 10.45 0.16 -1.79
C ARG A 331 9.47 1.12 -1.17
N VAL A 332 8.74 0.66 -0.16
CA VAL A 332 7.75 1.46 0.57
C VAL A 332 8.44 2.23 1.70
N SER A 333 8.28 3.56 1.74
CA SER A 333 8.80 4.44 2.79
C SER A 333 7.74 4.80 3.83
N ASP A 334 8.02 5.74 4.72
CA ASP A 334 7.07 6.47 5.58
C ASP A 334 6.20 5.66 6.55
N TRP A 335 6.68 4.47 6.96
CA TRP A 335 5.99 3.60 7.90
C TRP A 335 5.75 4.26 9.26
N GLY A 336 4.48 4.34 9.66
CA GLY A 336 4.07 4.84 10.98
C GLY A 336 4.17 6.36 11.15
N LEU A 337 4.48 7.11 10.09
CA LEU A 337 4.69 8.55 10.19
C LEU A 337 3.38 9.35 10.25
N ARG A 338 2.26 8.84 9.71
CA ARG A 338 0.95 9.54 9.78
C ARG A 338 0.54 9.87 11.22
N GLU A 339 0.84 8.98 12.17
CA GLU A 339 0.54 9.16 13.59
C GLU A 339 1.31 10.34 14.22
N VAL A 340 2.47 10.68 13.65
CA VAL A 340 3.39 11.68 14.20
C VAL A 340 3.24 13.03 13.51
N PHE A 341 2.98 13.04 12.21
CA PHE A 341 2.85 14.25 11.40
C PHE A 341 1.39 14.71 11.18
N GLY A 342 0.39 13.90 11.55
CA GLY A 342 -1.03 14.22 11.37
C GLY A 342 -1.49 14.22 9.90
N PRO A 343 -2.81 14.38 9.65
CA PRO A 343 -3.37 14.41 8.29
C PRO A 343 -3.11 15.72 7.55
N GLU A 344 -2.89 16.85 8.26
CA GLU A 344 -2.77 18.19 7.66
C GLU A 344 -1.37 18.61 7.24
N THR A 345 -0.34 17.83 7.59
CA THR A 345 0.94 17.92 6.87
C THR A 345 0.79 17.12 5.58
N THR A 346 -0.14 17.57 4.73
CA THR A 346 -0.36 17.01 3.41
C THR A 346 0.97 17.09 2.68
N PHE A 347 1.54 15.93 2.37
CA PHE A 347 2.79 15.72 1.63
C PHE A 347 2.66 16.17 0.15
N SER A 348 2.00 17.31 -0.10
CA SER A 348 1.60 17.80 -1.42
C SER A 348 2.41 18.99 -1.95
N GLU A 349 3.35 19.59 -1.21
CA GLU A 349 4.18 20.68 -1.78
C GLU A 349 5.41 20.18 -2.57
N ILE A 350 5.22 19.24 -3.50
CA ILE A 350 6.17 19.01 -4.61
C ILE A 350 5.50 19.15 -5.99
N LEU A 351 4.19 19.44 -6.05
CA LEU A 351 3.51 19.83 -7.29
C LEU A 351 3.31 21.33 -7.34
N LEU A 352 4.40 22.09 -7.52
CA LEU A 352 4.39 23.45 -8.08
C LEU A 352 5.82 23.87 -8.44
N CYS A 353 6.35 23.30 -9.53
CA CYS A 353 7.22 23.96 -10.52
C CYS A 353 7.28 23.12 -11.79
#